data_AF-A0A2Z3UK49-F1
#
_entry.id   AF-A0A2Z3UK49-F1
#
_cell.length_a   1.000
_cell.length_b   1.000
_cell.length_c   1.000
_cell.angle_alpha   90.00
_cell.angle_beta   90.00
_cell.angle_gamma   90.00
#
_symmetry.space_group_name_H-M   'P 1'
#
loop_
_entity.id
_entity.type
_entity.pdbx_description
1 polymer ?
#
loop_
_entity_poly.entity_id
_entity_poly.type
_entity_poly.pdbx_seq_one_letter_code
_entity_poly.pdbx_strand_id
1 'polypeptide(L)'
;MVASVLVVMIAAGIAWFVARDDGPNLVTGVETAATSGQESEAGSSQEAEDPSKSASPESEKQAEQQAKVLDALLTDSRGSRSGLGPALNQLRSCTDTAPALETVRRVTDARREQVVQVKALDTGAFDGGDTVKNRLTEALTASFNADEAFLTWATRQDADCDKAWSGDKDYQRGLAFSGKATAAKRSFLELWNPLAQRYNLPKRAEHEI
;
A
#
# COMPACT_ATOMS: atom_id res chain seq x y z
N MET A 1 -44.57 -11.16 -31.01
CA MET A 1 -44.01 -11.99 -29.93
C MET A 1 -42.71 -11.31 -29.50
N VAL A 2 -42.72 -10.61 -28.37
CA VAL A 2 -41.53 -10.00 -27.78
C VAL A 2 -40.97 -10.98 -26.75
N ALA A 3 -39.79 -11.53 -27.02
CA ALA A 3 -39.08 -12.43 -26.11
C ALA A 3 -38.04 -11.62 -25.34
N SER A 4 -38.36 -11.30 -24.08
CA SER A 4 -37.43 -10.73 -23.12
C SER A 4 -36.38 -11.78 -22.75
N VAL A 5 -35.10 -11.49 -22.98
CA VAL A 5 -33.99 -12.26 -22.41
C VAL A 5 -33.37 -11.43 -21.30
N LEU A 6 -33.66 -11.82 -20.06
CA LEU A 6 -32.96 -11.37 -18.86
C LEU A 6 -31.51 -11.85 -18.93
N VAL A 7 -30.57 -10.94 -19.12
CA VAL A 7 -29.14 -11.20 -18.89
C VAL A 7 -28.86 -10.90 -17.42
N VAL A 8 -28.66 -11.96 -16.65
CA VAL A 8 -28.15 -11.89 -15.28
C VAL A 8 -26.68 -11.46 -15.35
N MET A 9 -26.42 -10.20 -15.01
CA MET A 9 -25.06 -9.68 -14.83
C MET A 9 -24.50 -10.24 -13.53
N ILE A 10 -23.63 -11.25 -13.61
CA ILE A 10 -22.82 -11.66 -12.46
C ILE A 10 -21.66 -10.66 -12.35
N ALA A 11 -21.89 -9.60 -11.58
CA ALA A 11 -20.83 -8.74 -11.08
C ALA A 11 -20.04 -9.53 -10.03
N ALA A 12 -18.82 -9.96 -10.35
CA ALA A 12 -17.88 -10.48 -9.37
C ALA A 12 -17.30 -9.31 -8.56
N GLY A 13 -18.07 -8.82 -7.60
CA GLY A 13 -17.57 -8.00 -6.50
C GLY A 13 -16.87 -8.91 -5.49
N ILE A 14 -15.59 -8.69 -5.24
CA ILE A 14 -14.88 -9.36 -4.14
C ILE A 14 -15.15 -8.55 -2.87
N ALA A 15 -16.22 -8.91 -2.17
CA ALA A 15 -16.46 -8.49 -0.80
C ALA A 15 -15.65 -9.39 0.13
N TRP A 16 -14.74 -8.81 0.92
CA TRP A 16 -14.25 -9.45 2.14
C TRP A 16 -15.09 -8.92 3.30
N PHE A 17 -15.99 -9.78 3.80
CA PHE A 17 -16.66 -9.59 5.09
C PHE A 17 -16.54 -10.89 5.86
N VAL A 18 -15.77 -10.87 6.95
CA VAL A 18 -15.90 -11.85 8.03
C VAL A 18 -15.97 -11.05 9.32
N ALA A 19 -17.19 -10.93 9.83
CA ALA A 19 -17.43 -10.68 11.24
C ALA A 19 -17.21 -11.98 12.01
N ARG A 20 -16.52 -11.91 13.15
CA ARG A 20 -16.81 -12.78 14.28
C ARG A 20 -16.49 -12.08 15.60
N ASP A 21 -17.55 -11.74 16.31
CA ASP A 21 -17.60 -11.59 17.77
C ASP A 21 -17.36 -12.94 18.44
N ASP A 22 -16.57 -12.95 19.52
CA ASP A 22 -16.66 -13.89 20.64
C ASP A 22 -15.90 -13.26 21.83
N GLY A 23 -16.61 -12.58 22.75
CA GLY A 23 -16.17 -12.44 24.15
C GLY A 23 -16.67 -13.64 24.97
N PRO A 24 -16.70 -13.60 26.32
CA PRO A 24 -15.86 -12.93 27.32
C PRO A 24 -15.20 -13.96 28.28
N ASN A 25 -14.27 -13.56 29.15
CA ASN A 25 -14.13 -14.25 30.45
C ASN A 25 -13.57 -13.34 31.56
N LEU A 26 -14.35 -13.31 32.64
CA LEU A 26 -14.14 -12.64 33.92
C LEU A 26 -13.52 -13.65 34.89
N VAL A 27 -12.48 -13.26 35.65
CA VAL A 27 -12.14 -13.78 36.99
C VAL A 27 -11.33 -12.66 37.69
N THR A 28 -11.98 -11.79 38.46
CA THR A 28 -12.02 -11.77 39.95
C THR A 28 -10.66 -11.94 40.65
N GLY A 29 -10.17 -10.85 41.24
CA GLY A 29 -9.06 -10.82 42.18
C GLY A 29 -9.35 -9.86 43.34
N VAL A 30 -9.86 -10.46 44.41
CA VAL A 30 -10.01 -10.09 45.84
C VAL A 30 -9.78 -8.67 46.39
N GLU A 31 -10.66 -8.39 47.35
CA GLU A 31 -10.78 -7.35 48.37
C GLU A 31 -9.60 -7.16 49.37
N THR A 32 -9.41 -5.89 49.77
CA THR A 32 -9.18 -5.34 51.13
C THR A 32 -7.82 -5.50 51.85
N ALA A 33 -7.16 -4.37 52.17
CA ALA A 33 -7.03 -3.80 53.53
C ALA A 33 -5.84 -2.82 53.67
N ALA A 34 -6.07 -1.76 54.45
CA ALA A 34 -5.15 -0.65 54.73
C ALA A 34 -3.96 -1.00 55.64
N THR A 35 -2.87 -0.23 55.53
CA THR A 35 -2.06 0.16 56.71
C THR A 35 -1.34 1.48 56.44
N SER A 36 -1.35 2.35 57.46
CA SER A 36 -0.64 3.63 57.54
C SER A 36 0.72 3.41 58.18
N GLY A 37 1.75 4.13 57.71
CA GLY A 37 3.09 4.14 58.29
C GLY A 37 3.91 5.32 57.75
N GLN A 38 4.52 6.06 58.68
CA GLN A 38 5.00 7.44 58.59
C GLN A 38 6.51 7.54 58.29
N GLU A 39 6.92 8.67 57.70
CA GLU A 39 8.20 9.41 57.82
C GLU A 39 9.57 8.79 57.48
N SER A 40 10.26 9.43 56.51
CA SER A 40 11.50 10.22 56.70
C SER A 40 12.55 10.07 55.58
N GLU A 41 12.71 11.20 54.87
CA GLU A 41 13.94 11.89 54.48
C GLU A 41 15.03 11.27 53.56
N ALA A 42 15.51 12.20 52.71
CA ALA A 42 16.86 12.36 52.18
C ALA A 42 17.26 11.62 50.88
N GLY A 43 17.14 12.35 49.78
CA GLY A 43 18.32 12.79 49.04
C GLY A 43 18.97 11.79 48.08
N SER A 44 18.52 11.81 46.83
CA SER A 44 19.44 11.75 45.69
C SER A 44 18.76 12.38 44.49
N SER A 45 19.20 13.59 44.15
CA SER A 45 18.89 14.23 42.87
C SER A 45 19.56 13.42 41.77
N GLN A 46 18.90 12.35 41.31
CA GLN A 46 19.14 11.83 39.99
C GLN A 46 18.35 12.70 39.03
N GLU A 47 19.08 13.57 38.34
CA GLU A 47 18.68 14.22 37.12
C GLU A 47 18.19 13.13 36.16
N ALA A 48 16.88 12.90 36.16
CA ALA A 48 16.23 12.15 35.11
C ALA A 48 16.34 13.02 33.86
N GLU A 49 17.35 12.75 33.04
CA GLU A 49 17.32 13.10 31.63
C GLU A 49 16.14 12.35 31.02
N ASP A 50 14.98 12.98 31.07
CA ASP A 50 13.82 12.64 30.24
C ASP A 50 14.26 12.86 28.78
N PRO A 51 14.36 11.82 27.94
CA PRO A 51 14.67 12.01 26.53
C PRO A 51 13.37 12.34 25.77
N SER A 52 12.49 13.16 26.34
CA SER A 52 11.50 13.86 25.54
C SER A 52 12.21 14.97 24.78
N LYS A 53 12.92 14.58 23.71
CA LYS A 53 13.21 15.48 22.59
C LYS A 53 11.86 15.94 22.05
N SER A 54 11.29 16.99 22.64
CA SER A 54 10.29 17.80 21.96
C SER A 54 10.92 18.23 20.64
N ALA A 55 10.42 17.68 19.53
CA ALA A 55 10.83 18.08 18.21
C ALA A 55 10.70 19.61 18.12
N SER A 56 11.79 20.28 17.73
CA SER A 56 11.75 21.73 17.51
C SER A 56 10.70 22.04 16.43
N PRO A 57 10.04 23.21 16.48
CA PRO A 57 9.14 23.65 15.42
C PRO A 57 9.76 23.60 14.02
N GLU A 58 11.08 23.72 13.91
CA GLU A 58 11.81 23.59 12.64
C GLU A 58 11.90 22.15 12.14
N SER A 59 12.15 21.17 13.03
CA SER A 59 12.17 19.75 12.65
C SER A 59 10.79 19.25 12.25
N GLU A 60 9.71 19.72 12.88
CA GLU A 60 8.35 19.32 12.51
C GLU A 60 7.96 19.85 11.12
N LYS A 61 8.39 21.06 10.75
CA LYS A 61 8.19 21.60 9.40
C LYS A 61 8.96 20.80 8.35
N GLN A 62 10.18 20.38 8.66
CA GLN A 62 10.96 19.55 7.75
C GLN A 62 10.32 18.17 7.55
N ALA A 63 9.80 17.57 8.63
CA ALA A 63 9.04 16.33 8.59
C ALA A 63 7.79 16.44 7.70
N GLU A 64 7.00 17.51 7.89
CA GLU A 64 5.82 17.78 7.07
C GLU A 64 6.18 17.94 5.58
N GLN A 65 7.28 18.63 5.27
CA GLN A 65 7.73 18.80 3.89
C GLN A 65 8.13 17.47 3.24
N GLN A 66 8.86 16.61 3.96
CA GLN A 66 9.22 15.28 3.46
C GLN A 66 7.98 14.39 3.25
N ALA A 67 7.02 14.44 4.17
CA ALA A 67 5.75 13.73 4.03
C ALA A 67 4.95 14.21 2.81
N LYS A 68 4.94 15.52 2.51
CA LYS A 68 4.32 16.08 1.30
C LYS A 68 4.98 15.58 0.01
N VAL A 69 6.30 15.48 -0.02
CA VAL A 69 7.01 14.93 -1.19
C VAL A 69 6.68 13.45 -1.39
N LEU A 70 6.60 12.68 -0.30
CA LEU A 70 6.14 11.29 -0.35
C LEU A 70 4.70 11.19 -0.87
N ASP A 71 3.79 12.05 -0.42
CA ASP A 71 2.40 12.10 -0.89
C ASP A 71 2.27 12.45 -2.38
N ALA A 72 3.12 13.35 -2.88
CA ALA A 72 3.18 13.69 -4.30
C ALA A 72 3.53 12.45 -5.14
N LEU A 73 4.53 11.67 -4.72
CA LEU A 73 4.88 10.41 -5.38
C LEU A 73 3.71 9.41 -5.39
N LEU A 74 2.94 9.31 -4.29
CA LEU A 74 1.75 8.44 -4.23
C LEU A 74 0.65 8.91 -5.19
N THR A 75 0.48 10.22 -5.33
CA THR A 75 -0.47 10.82 -6.29
C THR A 75 -0.09 10.47 -7.73
N ASP A 76 1.19 10.62 -8.07
CA ASP A 76 1.72 10.29 -9.40
C ASP A 76 1.63 8.78 -9.66
N SER A 77 1.88 7.95 -8.63
CA SER A 77 1.68 6.50 -8.70
C SER A 77 0.26 6.14 -9.11
N ARG A 78 -0.74 6.68 -8.44
CA ARG A 78 -2.15 6.45 -8.76
C ARG A 78 -2.48 6.86 -10.19
N GLY A 79 -2.04 8.06 -10.60
CA GLY A 79 -2.29 8.57 -11.96
C GLY A 79 -1.69 7.68 -13.04
N SER A 80 -0.47 7.19 -12.82
CA SER A 80 0.25 6.37 -13.79
C SER A 80 -0.42 5.03 -14.11
N ARG A 81 -1.12 4.39 -13.15
CA ARG A 81 -1.79 3.08 -13.31
C ARG A 81 -3.10 3.14 -14.10
N SER A 82 -3.57 4.34 -14.45
CA SER A 82 -4.81 4.51 -15.22
C SER A 82 -4.79 3.66 -16.49
N GLY A 83 -5.89 2.95 -16.77
CA GLY A 83 -6.04 2.12 -17.97
C GLY A 83 -5.44 0.71 -17.90
N LEU A 84 -4.63 0.35 -16.88
CA LEU A 84 -4.01 -0.97 -16.81
C LEU A 84 -5.04 -2.11 -16.79
N GLY A 85 -6.06 -2.02 -15.94
CA GLY A 85 -7.10 -3.05 -15.83
C GLY A 85 -7.85 -3.27 -17.16
N PRO A 86 -8.39 -2.22 -17.81
CA PRO A 86 -8.96 -2.29 -19.15
C PRO A 86 -8.01 -2.91 -20.19
N ALA A 87 -6.75 -2.49 -20.23
CA ALA A 87 -5.76 -3.04 -21.17
C ALA A 87 -5.52 -4.55 -20.95
N LEU A 88 -5.39 -4.99 -19.70
CA LEU A 88 -5.27 -6.41 -19.39
C LEU A 88 -6.55 -7.19 -19.73
N ASN A 89 -7.74 -6.58 -19.67
CA ASN A 89 -8.97 -7.21 -20.15
C ASN A 89 -8.96 -7.35 -21.68
N GLN A 90 -8.60 -6.28 -22.39
CA GLN A 90 -8.49 -6.24 -23.86
C GLN A 90 -7.55 -7.33 -24.40
N LEU A 91 -6.38 -7.50 -23.77
CA LEU A 91 -5.42 -8.56 -24.10
C LEU A 91 -5.95 -9.97 -23.79
N ARG A 92 -6.78 -10.13 -22.77
CA ARG A 92 -7.44 -11.41 -22.44
C ARG A 92 -8.57 -11.76 -23.40
N SER A 93 -9.26 -10.76 -23.97
CA SER A 93 -10.34 -10.95 -24.94
C SER A 93 -9.89 -10.94 -26.39
N CYS A 94 -8.60 -10.69 -26.66
CA CYS A 94 -8.05 -10.51 -28.01
C CYS A 94 -8.72 -9.36 -28.77
N THR A 95 -8.87 -8.22 -28.10
CA THR A 95 -9.49 -7.00 -28.65
C THR A 95 -8.55 -5.83 -28.42
N ASP A 96 -8.31 -5.01 -29.44
CA ASP A 96 -7.44 -3.81 -29.35
C ASP A 96 -6.08 -4.09 -28.70
N THR A 97 -5.42 -5.20 -29.07
CA THR A 97 -4.21 -5.69 -28.41
C THR A 97 -3.05 -4.70 -28.49
N ALA A 98 -2.86 -4.02 -29.63
CA ALA A 98 -1.76 -3.08 -29.79
C ALA A 98 -1.91 -1.83 -28.89
N PRO A 99 -3.06 -1.13 -28.86
CA PRO A 99 -3.31 -0.07 -27.86
C PRO A 99 -3.19 -0.56 -26.41
N ALA A 100 -3.63 -1.79 -26.12
CA ALA A 100 -3.54 -2.36 -24.80
C ALA A 100 -2.08 -2.64 -24.39
N LEU A 101 -1.26 -3.17 -25.30
CA LEU A 101 0.18 -3.37 -25.09
C LEU A 101 0.89 -2.05 -24.78
N GLU A 102 0.61 -0.99 -25.54
CA GLU A 102 1.17 0.34 -25.27
C GLU A 102 0.77 0.89 -23.90
N THR A 103 -0.47 0.64 -23.47
CA THR A 103 -0.91 1.00 -22.11
C THR A 103 -0.12 0.24 -21.04
N VAL A 104 0.06 -1.08 -21.20
CA VAL A 104 0.84 -1.90 -20.26
C VAL A 104 2.30 -1.43 -20.21
N ARG A 105 2.90 -1.12 -21.37
CA ARG A 105 4.26 -0.58 -21.47
C ARG A 105 4.41 0.73 -20.70
N ARG A 106 3.55 1.72 -20.99
CA ARG A 106 3.54 3.02 -20.29
C ARG A 106 3.43 2.87 -18.79
N VAL A 107 2.54 2.00 -18.31
CA VAL A 107 2.36 1.76 -16.86
C VAL A 107 3.61 1.14 -16.25
N THR A 108 4.24 0.19 -16.95
CA THR A 108 5.48 -0.47 -16.52
C THR A 108 6.64 0.52 -16.41
N ASP A 109 6.78 1.41 -17.39
CA ASP A 109 7.85 2.41 -17.41
C ASP A 109 7.67 3.45 -16.30
N ALA A 110 6.45 3.96 -16.11
CA ALA A 110 6.16 4.86 -14.99
C ALA A 110 6.43 4.19 -13.63
N ARG A 111 6.13 2.89 -13.50
CA ARG A 111 6.42 2.13 -12.27
C ARG A 111 7.92 2.00 -12.02
N ARG A 112 8.72 1.79 -13.07
CA ARG A 112 10.19 1.77 -13.00
C ARG A 112 10.73 3.09 -12.47
N GLU A 113 10.25 4.21 -13.00
CA GLU A 113 10.65 5.55 -12.58
C GLU A 113 10.29 5.82 -11.11
N GLN A 114 9.09 5.41 -10.68
CA GLN A 114 8.65 5.57 -9.28
C GLN A 114 9.52 4.77 -8.30
N VAL A 115 10.00 3.58 -8.69
CA VAL A 115 10.96 2.80 -7.89
C VAL A 115 12.29 3.55 -7.73
N VAL A 116 12.72 4.31 -8.74
CA VAL A 116 13.92 5.16 -8.63
C VAL A 116 13.64 6.36 -7.72
N GLN A 117 12.51 7.04 -7.93
CA GLN A 117 12.13 8.23 -7.16
C GLN A 117 12.01 7.93 -5.66
N VAL A 118 11.31 6.86 -5.27
CA VAL A 118 11.16 6.50 -3.84
C VAL A 118 12.50 6.23 -3.16
N LYS A 119 13.46 5.60 -3.86
CA LYS A 119 14.78 5.29 -3.32
C LYS A 119 15.60 6.56 -3.06
N ALA A 120 15.35 7.60 -3.84
CA ALA A 120 16.02 8.90 -3.72
C ALA A 120 15.34 9.84 -2.71
N LEU A 121 14.17 9.50 -2.15
CA LEU A 121 13.49 10.37 -1.19
C LEU A 121 14.26 10.49 0.13
N ASP A 122 14.29 11.71 0.66
CA ASP A 122 14.68 11.98 2.04
C ASP A 122 13.47 11.87 2.96
N THR A 123 13.54 10.98 3.95
CA THR A 123 12.49 10.76 4.95
C THR A 123 13.01 10.81 6.39
N GLY A 124 14.27 11.24 6.59
CA GLY A 124 14.92 11.21 7.90
C GLY A 124 14.41 12.24 8.92
N ALA A 125 13.50 13.14 8.56
CA ALA A 125 13.01 14.19 9.47
C ALA A 125 11.83 13.75 10.35
N PHE A 126 11.17 12.62 10.05
CA PHE A 126 10.13 12.06 10.91
C PHE A 126 10.48 10.66 11.42
N ASP A 127 10.00 10.34 12.63
CA ASP A 127 10.25 9.05 13.27
C ASP A 127 9.75 7.89 12.41
N GLY A 128 10.63 6.93 12.17
CA GLY A 128 10.34 5.77 11.33
C GLY A 128 10.32 6.06 9.82
N GLY A 129 10.79 7.22 9.36
CA GLY A 129 10.73 7.58 7.94
C GLY A 129 11.53 6.67 7.01
N ASP A 130 12.65 6.09 7.45
CA ASP A 130 13.35 5.06 6.68
C ASP A 130 12.50 3.80 6.51
N THR A 131 11.76 3.40 7.55
CA THR A 131 10.84 2.26 7.49
C THR A 131 9.70 2.53 6.51
N VAL A 132 9.12 3.73 6.53
CA VAL A 132 8.07 4.15 5.58
C VAL A 132 8.59 4.10 4.14
N LYS A 133 9.76 4.71 3.87
CA LYS A 133 10.42 4.70 2.56
C LYS A 133 10.73 3.29 2.07
N ASN A 134 11.26 2.42 2.93
CA ASN A 134 11.60 1.05 2.60
C ASN A 134 10.36 0.22 2.26
N ARG A 135 9.25 0.38 3.01
CA ARG A 135 7.98 -0.30 2.73
C ARG A 135 7.36 0.15 1.42
N LEU A 136 7.40 1.45 1.11
CA LEU A 136 6.95 1.93 -0.20
C LEU A 136 7.85 1.40 -1.32
N THR A 137 9.16 1.37 -1.11
CA THR A 137 10.12 0.82 -2.08
C THR A 137 9.82 -0.66 -2.38
N GLU A 138 9.52 -1.46 -1.35
CA GLU A 138 9.11 -2.86 -1.49
C GLU A 138 7.81 -2.98 -2.30
N ALA A 139 6.79 -2.19 -1.97
CA ALA A 139 5.49 -2.19 -2.66
C ALA A 139 5.61 -1.79 -4.13
N LEU A 140 6.36 -0.74 -4.45
CA LEU A 140 6.59 -0.27 -5.81
C LEU A 140 7.44 -1.26 -6.61
N THR A 141 8.45 -1.88 -5.99
CA THR A 141 9.29 -2.90 -6.65
C THR A 141 8.50 -4.17 -6.97
N ALA A 142 7.67 -4.65 -6.04
CA ALA A 142 6.80 -5.79 -6.29
C ALA A 142 5.78 -5.49 -7.40
N SER A 143 5.22 -4.27 -7.41
CA SER A 143 4.31 -3.82 -8.47
C SER A 143 5.02 -3.75 -9.82
N PHE A 144 6.25 -3.23 -9.87
CA PHE A 144 7.09 -3.19 -11.06
C PHE A 144 7.33 -4.60 -11.64
N ASN A 145 7.69 -5.56 -10.80
CA ASN A 145 7.91 -6.94 -11.21
C ASN A 145 6.63 -7.60 -11.77
N ALA A 146 5.45 -7.23 -11.23
CA ALA A 146 4.17 -7.67 -11.77
C ALA A 146 3.92 -7.06 -13.15
N ASP A 147 4.10 -5.74 -13.28
CA ASP A 147 3.88 -5.00 -14.51
C ASP A 147 4.85 -5.49 -15.64
N GLU A 148 6.13 -5.77 -15.34
CA GLU A 148 7.07 -6.38 -16.30
C GLU A 148 6.67 -7.80 -16.75
N ALA A 149 6.16 -8.62 -15.83
CA ALA A 149 5.67 -9.95 -16.18
C ALA A 149 4.43 -9.86 -17.07
N PHE A 150 3.49 -8.96 -16.77
CA PHE A 150 2.35 -8.70 -17.63
C PHE A 150 2.76 -8.10 -18.98
N LEU A 151 3.75 -7.23 -19.04
CA LEU A 151 4.26 -6.69 -20.31
C LEU A 151 4.86 -7.79 -21.20
N THR A 152 5.58 -8.74 -20.59
CA THR A 152 6.15 -9.89 -21.29
C THR A 152 5.05 -10.79 -21.87
N TRP A 153 3.98 -11.03 -21.11
CA TRP A 153 2.79 -11.74 -21.60
C TRP A 153 2.03 -10.94 -22.67
N ALA A 154 1.79 -9.65 -22.44
CA ALA A 154 1.08 -8.75 -23.34
C ALA A 154 1.75 -8.68 -24.73
N THR A 155 3.08 -8.66 -24.77
CA THR A 155 3.85 -8.66 -26.03
C THR A 155 3.55 -9.91 -26.86
N ARG A 156 3.34 -11.07 -26.24
CA ARG A 156 2.92 -12.29 -26.95
C ARG A 156 1.47 -12.20 -27.40
N GLN A 157 0.58 -11.69 -26.54
CA GLN A 157 -0.84 -11.54 -26.89
C GLN A 157 -1.07 -10.59 -28.06
N ASP A 158 -0.20 -9.59 -28.24
CA ASP A 158 -0.28 -8.71 -29.42
C ASP A 158 0.22 -9.40 -30.70
N ALA A 159 1.24 -10.26 -30.59
CA ALA A 159 1.82 -10.96 -31.73
C ALA A 159 0.96 -12.14 -32.21
N ASP A 160 0.45 -12.96 -31.29
CA ASP A 160 -0.41 -14.12 -31.56
C ASP A 160 -1.33 -14.34 -30.35
N CYS A 161 -2.51 -13.71 -30.40
CA CYS A 161 -3.39 -13.68 -29.23
C CYS A 161 -4.02 -15.05 -28.93
N ASP A 162 -3.78 -15.53 -27.71
CA ASP A 162 -4.40 -16.76 -27.22
C ASP A 162 -5.43 -16.46 -26.11
N LYS A 163 -6.66 -16.96 -26.29
CA LYS A 163 -7.73 -16.86 -25.28
C LYS A 163 -7.55 -17.86 -24.13
N ALA A 164 -6.66 -18.85 -24.27
CA ALA A 164 -6.22 -19.76 -23.21
C ALA A 164 -5.08 -19.17 -22.35
N TRP A 165 -5.07 -17.84 -22.15
CA TRP A 165 -4.04 -17.08 -21.42
C TRP A 165 -3.86 -17.49 -19.96
N SER A 166 -4.84 -18.14 -19.33
CA SER A 166 -4.79 -18.44 -17.89
C SER A 166 -3.65 -19.39 -17.51
N GLY A 167 -3.17 -20.22 -18.44
CA GLY A 167 -2.02 -21.09 -18.23
C GLY A 167 -0.66 -20.44 -18.53
N ASP A 168 -0.63 -19.21 -19.05
CA ASP A 168 0.62 -18.57 -19.46
C ASP A 168 1.54 -18.29 -18.25
N LYS A 169 2.82 -18.68 -18.37
CA LYS A 169 3.81 -18.58 -17.30
C LYS A 169 4.04 -17.15 -16.80
N ASP A 170 4.02 -16.16 -17.70
CA ASP A 170 4.31 -14.76 -17.36
C ASP A 170 3.06 -14.06 -16.85
N TYR A 171 1.87 -14.45 -17.34
CA TYR A 171 0.62 -14.04 -16.73
C TYR A 171 0.51 -14.51 -15.27
N GLN A 172 0.81 -15.79 -15.00
CA GLN A 172 0.83 -16.35 -13.64
C GLN A 172 1.90 -15.70 -12.76
N ARG A 173 3.08 -15.42 -13.32
CA ARG A 173 4.14 -14.66 -12.62
C ARG A 173 3.69 -13.24 -12.27
N GLY A 174 2.97 -12.57 -13.16
CA GLY A 174 2.36 -11.25 -12.92
C GLY A 174 1.35 -11.29 -11.76
N LEU A 175 0.48 -12.32 -11.72
CA LEU A 175 -0.44 -12.52 -10.60
C LEU A 175 0.29 -12.77 -9.27
N ALA A 176 1.32 -13.61 -9.28
CA ALA A 176 2.10 -13.90 -8.07
C ALA A 176 2.80 -12.65 -7.52
N PHE A 177 3.41 -11.82 -8.37
CA PHE A 177 3.98 -10.55 -7.95
C PHE A 177 2.92 -9.53 -7.54
N SER A 178 1.73 -9.53 -8.18
CA SER A 178 0.61 -8.70 -7.76
C SER A 178 0.17 -9.03 -6.33
N GLY A 179 0.11 -10.31 -5.96
CA GLY A 179 -0.16 -10.73 -4.58
C GLY A 179 0.88 -10.21 -3.58
N LYS A 180 2.17 -10.30 -3.93
CA LYS A 180 3.25 -9.72 -3.11
C LYS A 180 3.13 -8.20 -3.00
N ALA A 181 2.80 -7.53 -4.10
CA ALA A 181 2.59 -6.09 -4.13
C ALA A 181 1.43 -5.67 -3.22
N THR A 182 0.29 -6.37 -3.30
CA THR A 182 -0.86 -6.15 -2.41
C THR A 182 -0.47 -6.28 -0.94
N ALA A 183 0.27 -7.32 -0.55
CA ALA A 183 0.74 -7.48 0.82
C ALA A 183 1.64 -6.31 1.25
N ALA A 184 2.63 -5.95 0.44
CA ALA A 184 3.55 -4.84 0.74
C ALA A 184 2.84 -3.48 0.81
N LYS A 185 1.85 -3.21 -0.06
CA LYS A 185 1.03 -1.99 -0.03
C LYS A 185 0.25 -1.88 1.26
N ARG A 186 -0.34 -2.97 1.76
CA ARG A 186 -1.04 -2.99 3.05
C ARG A 186 -0.11 -2.64 4.21
N SER A 187 1.06 -3.26 4.27
CA SER A 187 2.07 -2.94 5.29
C SER A 187 2.57 -1.50 5.20
N PHE A 188 2.68 -0.93 4.00
CA PHE A 188 2.99 0.49 3.85
C PHE A 188 1.84 1.38 4.36
N LEU A 189 0.59 1.06 4.05
CA LEU A 189 -0.58 1.83 4.46
C LEU A 189 -0.77 1.91 5.98
N GLU A 190 -0.40 0.85 6.69
CA GLU A 190 -0.39 0.82 8.16
C GLU A 190 0.52 1.90 8.75
N LEU A 191 1.59 2.28 8.05
CA LEU A 191 2.52 3.33 8.46
C LEU A 191 2.13 4.70 7.89
N TRP A 192 1.72 4.73 6.62
CA TRP A 192 1.40 5.97 5.92
C TRP A 192 0.15 6.65 6.48
N ASN A 193 -0.94 5.92 6.70
CA ASN A 193 -2.22 6.56 7.04
C ASN A 193 -2.21 7.30 8.40
N PRO A 194 -1.54 6.81 9.46
CA PRO A 194 -1.32 7.59 10.68
C PRO A 194 -0.44 8.82 10.46
N LEU A 195 0.64 8.69 9.68
CA LEU A 195 1.54 9.79 9.35
C LEU A 195 0.82 10.89 8.54
N ALA A 196 0.04 10.48 7.54
CA ALA A 196 -0.77 11.38 6.74
C ALA A 196 -1.76 12.15 7.61
N GLN A 197 -2.40 11.49 8.58
CA GLN A 197 -3.28 12.16 9.52
C GLN A 197 -2.55 13.19 10.40
N ARG A 198 -1.34 12.88 10.89
CA ARG A 198 -0.52 13.83 11.67
C ARG A 198 -0.22 15.11 10.89
N TYR A 199 0.06 14.98 9.59
CA TYR A 199 0.44 16.10 8.72
C TYR A 199 -0.72 16.65 7.86
N ASN A 200 -1.97 16.27 8.16
CA ASN A 200 -3.16 16.70 7.40
C ASN A 200 -3.06 16.42 5.88
N LEU A 201 -2.50 15.26 5.53
CA LEU A 201 -2.37 14.73 4.17
C LEU A 201 -3.45 13.68 3.89
N PRO A 202 -3.75 13.40 2.60
CA PRO A 202 -4.71 12.36 2.25
C PRO A 202 -4.27 10.96 2.72
N LYS A 203 -5.19 10.26 3.39
CA LYS A 203 -5.07 8.81 3.56
C LYS A 203 -5.17 8.13 2.19
N ARG A 204 -4.52 6.98 2.06
CA ARG A 204 -4.46 6.21 0.81
C ARG A 204 -5.10 4.84 0.96
N ALA A 205 -5.53 4.29 -0.17
CA ALA A 205 -6.01 2.93 -0.30
C ALA A 205 -5.05 2.08 -1.17
N GLU A 206 -5.17 0.76 -1.07
CA GLU A 206 -4.25 -0.19 -1.73
C GLU A 206 -4.15 0.03 -3.25
N HIS A 207 -5.26 0.32 -3.92
CA HIS A 207 -5.30 0.49 -5.37
C HIS A 207 -4.68 1.81 -5.86
N GLU A 208 -4.33 2.72 -4.94
CA GLU A 208 -3.72 4.03 -5.23
C GLU A 208 -2.18 3.99 -5.16
N ILE A 209 -1.61 2.91 -4.63
CA ILE A 209 -0.16 2.72 -4.50
C ILE A 209 0.32 1.83 -5.62
#